data_AF-A0A1Q8SN17-F1
#
_entry.id   AF-A0A1Q8SN17-F1
#
_cell.length_a   1.000
_cell.length_b   1.000
_cell.length_c   1.000
_cell.angle_alpha   90.00
_cell.angle_beta   90.00
_cell.angle_gamma   90.00
#
_symmetry.space_group_name_H-M   'P 1'
#
loop_
_entity.id
_entity.type
_entity.pdbx_description
1 polymer ?
#
loop_
_entity_poly.entity_id
_entity_poly.type
_entity_poly.pdbx_seq_one_letter_code
_entity_poly.pdbx_strand_id
1 'polypeptide(L)'
;MQDNIINAHRLIGEIIHDPGEERRGKIVGVDQARSTPVIFVIWQERAGIQRFELTRDELRQLADACCRPRPTAQDRRGRGSDDAPVSSDDGVSASSAFAQRRVGYR
;
A
#
# COMPACT_ATOMS: atom_id res chain seq x y z
N MET A 1 -11.69 -29.02 -2.38
CA MET A 1 -10.33 -29.24 -2.93
C MET A 1 -9.84 -27.95 -3.58
N GLN A 2 -9.78 -26.84 -2.82
CA GLN A 2 -9.39 -25.51 -3.31
C GLN A 2 -8.20 -24.91 -2.53
N ASP A 3 -7.61 -25.69 -1.61
CA ASP A 3 -6.60 -25.22 -0.64
C ASP A 3 -5.16 -25.23 -1.17
N ASN A 4 -4.96 -25.33 -2.49
CA ASN A 4 -3.64 -25.49 -3.11
C ASN A 4 -3.20 -24.31 -3.99
N ILE A 5 -4.05 -23.29 -4.14
CA ILE A 5 -3.73 -22.10 -4.93
C ILE A 5 -3.12 -21.05 -4.00
N ILE A 6 -1.79 -20.97 -4.01
CA ILE A 6 -1.10 -19.85 -3.36
C ILE A 6 -1.36 -18.61 -4.22
N ASN A 7 -1.91 -17.56 -3.61
CA ASN A 7 -2.15 -16.28 -4.28
C ASN A 7 -0.85 -15.48 -4.47
N ALA A 8 0.18 -16.11 -5.02
CA ALA A 8 1.54 -15.58 -5.06
C ALA A 8 1.64 -14.29 -5.90
N HIS A 9 0.73 -14.08 -6.86
CA HIS A 9 0.64 -12.82 -7.61
C HIS A 9 0.40 -11.60 -6.71
N ARG A 10 -0.22 -11.78 -5.53
CA ARG A 10 -0.43 -10.68 -4.56
C ARG A 10 0.85 -10.18 -3.91
N LEU A 11 1.92 -10.96 -3.96
CA LEU A 11 3.23 -10.54 -3.47
C LEU A 11 3.85 -9.47 -4.35
N ILE A 12 3.46 -9.39 -5.64
CA ILE A 12 4.03 -8.42 -6.55
C ILE A 12 3.64 -7.02 -6.10
N GLY A 13 4.64 -6.18 -5.85
CA GLY A 13 4.45 -4.82 -5.35
C GLY A 13 4.74 -4.66 -3.86
N GLU A 14 4.70 -5.77 -3.10
CA GLU A 14 4.90 -5.75 -1.66
C GLU A 14 6.33 -5.36 -1.29
N ILE A 15 6.44 -4.64 -0.17
CA ILE A 15 7.72 -4.20 0.38
C ILE A 15 8.13 -5.18 1.46
N ILE A 16 9.30 -5.79 1.28
CA ILE A 16 9.92 -6.67 2.25
C ILE A 16 11.10 -5.97 2.93
N HIS A 17 11.43 -6.46 4.12
CA HIS A 17 12.57 -6.03 4.89
C HIS A 17 13.55 -7.20 5.01
N ASP A 18 14.82 -6.95 4.70
CA ASP A 18 15.90 -7.90 4.98
C ASP A 18 16.27 -7.82 6.47
N PRO A 19 16.04 -8.88 7.27
CA PRO A 19 16.41 -8.86 8.68
C PRO A 19 17.93 -8.81 8.90
N GLY A 20 18.75 -9.20 7.92
CA GLY A 20 20.21 -9.24 8.05
C GLY A 20 20.91 -7.93 7.71
N GLU A 21 20.38 -7.16 6.76
CA GLU A 21 21.04 -5.94 6.26
C GLU A 21 20.29 -4.62 6.56
N GLU A 22 19.14 -4.65 7.27
CA GLU A 22 18.26 -3.49 7.48
C GLU A 22 17.82 -2.78 6.18
N ARG A 23 17.68 -3.55 5.09
CA ARG A 23 17.35 -3.03 3.76
C ARG A 23 15.89 -3.28 3.42
N ARG A 24 15.34 -2.40 2.58
CA ARG A 24 13.99 -2.54 2.02
C ARG A 24 14.05 -2.94 0.55
N GLY A 25 13.25 -3.93 0.21
CA GLY A 25 13.14 -4.48 -1.14
C GLY A 25 11.70 -4.50 -1.59
N LYS A 26 11.49 -4.45 -2.90
CA LYS A 26 10.19 -4.61 -3.53
C LYS A 26 10.16 -5.91 -4.30
N ILE A 27 9.15 -6.73 -4.06
CA ILE A 27 8.91 -7.92 -4.87
C ILE A 27 8.37 -7.47 -6.22
N VAL A 28 9.03 -7.87 -7.30
CA VAL A 28 8.67 -7.51 -8.68
C VAL A 28 8.16 -8.68 -9.50
N GLY A 29 8.31 -9.91 -8.99
CA GLY A 29 7.83 -11.09 -9.69
C GLY A 29 7.85 -12.33 -8.78
N VAL A 30 7.09 -13.33 -9.20
CA VAL A 30 7.06 -14.66 -8.57
C VAL A 30 6.94 -15.73 -9.65
N ASP A 31 7.72 -16.80 -9.53
CA ASP A 31 7.64 -18.01 -10.34
C ASP A 31 7.32 -19.19 -9.43
N GLN A 32 6.04 -19.61 -9.44
CA GLN A 32 5.53 -20.72 -8.63
C GLN A 32 5.32 -22.01 -9.42
N ALA A 33 5.64 -22.00 -10.73
CA ALA A 33 5.43 -23.16 -11.61
C ALA A 33 6.55 -24.20 -11.48
N ARG A 34 7.66 -23.82 -10.85
CA ARG A 34 8.82 -24.67 -10.58
C ARG A 34 8.59 -25.59 -9.39
N SER A 35 9.42 -26.63 -9.29
CA SER A 35 9.50 -27.48 -8.10
C SER A 35 9.84 -26.69 -6.84
N THR A 36 10.74 -25.71 -7.00
CA THR A 36 11.13 -24.75 -5.96
C THR A 36 10.67 -23.37 -6.41
N PRO A 37 9.64 -22.79 -5.79
CA PRO A 37 9.21 -21.43 -6.08
C PRO A 37 10.32 -20.40 -5.94
N VAL A 38 10.23 -19.33 -6.74
CA VAL A 38 11.22 -18.24 -6.74
C VAL A 38 10.51 -16.90 -6.67
N ILE A 39 11.00 -16.00 -5.83
CA ILE A 39 10.61 -14.58 -5.83
C ILE A 39 11.75 -13.71 -6.38
N PHE A 40 11.37 -12.57 -6.95
CA PHE A 40 12.29 -11.60 -7.52
C PHE A 40 12.15 -10.29 -6.77
N VAL A 41 13.26 -9.76 -6.26
CA VAL A 41 13.28 -8.58 -5.39
C VAL A 41 14.25 -7.56 -5.96
N ILE A 42 13.83 -6.29 -6.00
CA ILE A 42 14.71 -5.15 -6.22
C ILE A 42 14.91 -4.45 -4.88
N TRP A 43 16.16 -4.30 -4.46
CA TRP A 43 16.52 -3.59 -3.23
C TRP A 43 16.73 -2.10 -3.51
N GLN A 44 16.33 -1.21 -2.60
CA GLN A 44 16.48 0.24 -2.80
C GLN A 44 17.95 0.66 -2.93
N GLU A 45 18.85 0.00 -2.20
CA GLU A 45 20.28 0.32 -2.09
C GLU A 45 21.15 -0.38 -3.17
N ARG A 46 20.58 -1.26 -4.00
CA ARG A 46 21.35 -2.04 -4.99
C ARG A 46 20.65 -2.04 -6.35
N ALA A 47 21.42 -1.81 -7.40
CA ALA A 47 20.94 -2.01 -8.76
C ALA A 47 20.82 -3.50 -9.07
N GLY A 48 19.69 -3.89 -9.67
CA GLY A 48 19.46 -5.25 -10.17
C GLY A 48 18.37 -6.02 -9.44
N ILE A 49 17.96 -7.13 -10.06
CA ILE A 49 16.96 -8.05 -9.52
C ILE A 49 17.70 -9.19 -8.83
N GLN A 50 17.40 -9.41 -7.56
CA GLN A 50 17.84 -10.58 -6.82
C GLN A 50 16.76 -11.65 -6.82
N ARG A 51 17.18 -12.92 -6.97
CA ARG A 51 16.31 -14.09 -6.89
C ARG A 51 16.46 -14.77 -5.54
N PHE A 52 15.33 -15.19 -4.98
CA PHE A 52 15.27 -15.99 -3.76
C PHE A 52 14.42 -17.22 -4.00
N GLU A 53 15.01 -18.39 -3.76
CA GLU A 53 14.29 -19.65 -3.76
C GLU A 53 13.55 -19.82 -2.43
N LEU A 54 12.33 -20.34 -2.51
CA LEU A 54 11.48 -20.60 -1.35
C LEU A 54 10.93 -22.01 -1.47
N THR A 55 10.73 -22.65 -0.34
CA THR A 55 9.82 -23.80 -0.25
C THR A 55 8.38 -23.34 -0.50
N ARG A 56 7.52 -24.31 -0.85
CA ARG A 56 6.09 -24.03 -1.07
C ARG A 56 5.41 -23.49 0.20
N ASP A 57 5.83 -23.96 1.37
CA ASP A 57 5.32 -23.50 2.66
C ASP A 57 5.76 -22.08 3.00
N GLU A 58 7.01 -21.72 2.71
CA GLU A 58 7.51 -20.34 2.89
C GLU A 58 6.78 -19.36 1.96
N LEU A 59 6.56 -19.75 0.70
CA LEU A 59 5.77 -18.93 -0.23
C LEU A 59 4.33 -18.73 0.28
N ARG A 60 3.71 -19.78 0.83
CA ARG A 60 2.36 -19.68 1.42
C ARG A 60 2.34 -18.72 2.60
N GLN A 61 3.27 -18.87 3.54
CA GLN A 61 3.38 -18.00 4.71
C GLN A 61 3.60 -16.53 4.32
N LEU A 62 4.44 -16.28 3.32
CA LEU A 62 4.70 -14.94 2.80
C LEU A 62 3.43 -14.33 2.19
N ALA A 63 2.71 -15.09 1.36
CA ALA A 63 1.45 -14.64 0.76
C ALA A 63 0.37 -14.34 1.81
N ASP A 64 0.27 -15.18 2.85
CA ASP A 64 -0.68 -15.00 3.95
C ASP A 64 -0.35 -13.76 4.80
N ALA A 65 0.94 -13.48 5.03
CA ALA A 65 1.39 -12.31 5.76
C ALA A 65 1.02 -11.00 5.04
N CYS A 66 1.17 -10.96 3.72
CA CYS A 66 0.79 -9.80 2.89
C CYS A 66 -0.73 -9.64 2.73
N CYS A 67 -1.51 -10.73 2.87
CA CYS A 67 -2.97 -10.66 2.80
C CYS A 67 -3.62 -10.11 4.07
N ARG A 68 -2.91 -10.00 5.20
CA ARG A 68 -3.47 -9.42 6.43
C ARG A 68 -3.56 -7.90 6.25
N PRO A 69 -4.76 -7.29 6.37
CA PRO A 69 -4.87 -5.84 6.36
C PRO A 69 -4.02 -5.29 7.50
N ARG A 70 -2.96 -4.54 7.13
CA ARG A 70 -2.21 -3.73 8.08
C ARG A 70 -3.23 -2.76 8.67
N PRO A 71 -3.51 -2.77 9.99
CA PRO A 71 -4.37 -1.75 10.57
C PRO A 71 -3.70 -0.41 10.27
N THR A 72 -4.35 0.37 9.43
CA THR A 72 -3.93 1.73 9.12
C THR A 72 -3.98 2.46 10.46
N ALA A 73 -2.80 2.78 11.00
CA ALA A 73 -2.66 3.71 12.12
C ALA A 73 -2.96 5.14 11.63
N GLN A 74 -4.17 5.33 11.09
CA GLN A 74 -4.69 6.56 10.54
C GLN A 74 -5.88 6.99 11.38
N ASP A 75 -5.67 7.11 12.69
CA ASP A 75 -6.69 7.62 13.62
C ASP A 75 -6.06 8.39 14.80
N ARG A 76 -5.14 9.30 14.49
CA ARG A 76 -4.62 10.31 15.46
C ARG A 76 -4.56 11.72 14.89
N ARG A 77 -5.51 12.08 14.02
CA ARG A 77 -5.77 13.47 13.60
C ARG A 77 -7.23 13.79 13.92
N GLY A 78 -7.54 13.96 15.20
CA GLY A 78 -8.92 14.22 15.62
C GLY A 78 -9.07 14.54 17.11
N ARG A 79 -8.16 15.31 17.70
CA ARG A 79 -8.36 15.86 19.04
C ARG A 79 -7.53 17.12 19.29
N GLY A 80 -7.78 18.17 18.51
CA GLY A 80 -7.62 19.56 18.97
C GLY A 80 -9.04 20.09 19.12
N SER A 81 -9.53 20.30 20.34
CA SER A 81 -9.54 21.62 20.98
C SER A 81 -10.14 22.68 20.06
N ASP A 82 -11.43 22.97 20.23
CA ASP A 82 -11.89 24.27 20.70
C ASP A 82 -13.41 24.19 20.95
N ASP A 83 -13.79 24.07 22.22
CA ASP A 83 -15.19 24.15 22.65
C ASP A 83 -15.38 25.51 23.35
N ALA A 84 -16.09 26.39 22.63
CA ALA A 84 -16.91 27.52 23.10
C ALA A 84 -16.21 28.85 23.49
N PRO A 85 -16.92 30.01 23.52
CA PRO A 85 -18.33 30.29 23.13
C PRO A 85 -18.56 31.63 22.35
N VAL A 86 -19.85 31.95 22.13
CA VAL A 86 -20.51 33.28 21.86
C VAL A 86 -20.28 33.96 20.50
N SER A 87 -21.18 34.74 19.88
CA SER A 87 -22.61 35.07 19.99
C SER A 87 -22.89 36.08 18.85
N SER A 88 -24.08 36.01 18.22
CA SER A 88 -24.74 37.08 17.42
C SER A 88 -23.97 37.60 16.18
N ASP A 89 -24.54 38.10 15.10
CA ASP A 89 -25.84 38.66 14.77
C ASP A 89 -25.94 38.77 13.23
N ASP A 90 -27.17 38.90 12.77
CA ASP A 90 -27.59 39.63 11.57
C ASP A 90 -27.38 39.10 10.14
N GLY A 91 -28.44 39.34 9.37
CA GLY A 91 -28.61 38.89 8.01
C GLY A 91 -27.86 39.72 6.98
N VAL A 92 -27.72 39.15 5.78
CA VAL A 92 -28.18 39.77 4.53
C VAL A 92 -27.96 38.78 3.39
N SER A 93 -29.00 38.73 2.57
CA SER A 93 -29.11 37.97 1.35
C SER A 93 -28.21 38.52 0.23
N ALA A 94 -27.85 37.61 -0.69
CA ALA A 94 -27.55 37.82 -2.11
C ALA A 94 -26.10 37.90 -2.61
N SER A 95 -25.85 36.97 -3.54
CA SER A 95 -25.08 37.09 -4.78
C SER A 95 -23.55 37.08 -4.74
N SER A 96 -23.01 35.94 -5.20
CA SER A 96 -21.78 35.92 -5.99
C SER A 96 -21.94 34.89 -7.11
N ALA A 97 -22.42 35.38 -8.24
CA ALA A 97 -22.36 34.69 -9.52
C ALA A 97 -20.94 34.80 -10.10
N PHE A 98 -20.64 33.85 -10.98
CA PHE A 98 -19.51 33.82 -11.93
C PHE A 98 -18.17 33.30 -11.42
N ALA A 99 -17.83 32.06 -11.80
CA ALA A 99 -16.85 31.81 -12.87
C ALA A 99 -16.54 30.31 -13.00
N GLN A 100 -17.36 29.56 -13.74
CA GLN A 100 -16.91 28.28 -14.30
C GLN A 100 -15.97 28.60 -15.47
N ARG A 101 -14.66 28.43 -15.27
CA ARG A 101 -13.65 28.60 -16.33
C ARG A 101 -13.63 27.38 -17.25
N ARG A 102 -13.64 27.69 -18.55
CA ARG A 102 -13.66 26.82 -19.72
C ARG A 102 -12.49 25.84 -19.77
N VAL A 103 -12.82 24.61 -20.18
CA VAL A 103 -11.88 23.58 -20.64
C VAL A 103 -11.48 23.91 -22.08
N GLY A 104 -10.19 24.08 -22.34
CA GLY A 104 -9.63 24.12 -23.69
C GLY A 104 -9.23 22.72 -24.13
N TYR A 105 -9.74 22.28 -25.27
CA TYR A 105 -9.15 21.18 -26.04
C TYR A 105 -8.69 21.71 -27.41
N ARG A 106 -7.55 21.18 -27.83
CA ARG A 106 -6.78 21.51 -29.04
C ARG A 106 -7.53 21.17 -30.32
#